data_AF-A0AAW5MG31-F1
#
_entry.id   AF-A0AAW5MG31-F1
#
_cell.length_a   1.000
_cell.length_b   1.000
_cell.length_c   1.000
_cell.angle_alpha   90.00
_cell.angle_beta   90.00
_cell.angle_gamma   90.00
#
_symmetry.space_group_name_H-M   'P 1'
#
loop_
_entity.id
_entity.type
_entity.pdbx_description
1 polymer ?
#
loop_
_entity_poly.entity_id
_entity_poly.type
_entity_poly.pdbx_seq_one_letter_code
_entity_poly.pdbx_strand_id
1 'polypeptide(L)' 'MQQKTHRDPEAGERGEAPNAALPGAETVQAPTNRESPSSTVWLMEAICEPVNLRQALKRVKANKGAAGVDGMA' A
#
# COMPACT_ATOMS: atom_id res chain seq x y z
N MET A 1 22.13 37.36 26.46
CA MET A 1 21.07 37.88 27.34
C MET A 1 20.09 38.63 26.46
N GLN A 2 19.01 37.98 26.00
CA GLN A 2 17.87 38.68 25.37
C GLN A 2 16.61 38.12 26.03
N GLN A 3 15.79 39.03 26.52
CA GLN A 3 14.72 38.78 27.48
C GLN A 3 13.50 38.18 26.79
N LYS A 4 12.94 37.13 27.39
CA LYS A 4 11.61 36.59 27.05
C LYS A 4 10.57 37.46 27.73
N THR A 5 9.56 37.91 26.99
CA THR A 5 8.32 38.41 27.59
C THR A 5 7.17 37.54 27.11
N HIS A 6 6.63 36.77 28.06
CA HIS A 6 5.41 35.98 27.96
C HIS A 6 4.21 36.93 28.06
N ARG A 7 3.22 36.75 27.19
CA ARG A 7 1.85 37.23 27.42
C ARG A 7 0.87 36.18 26.90
N ASP A 8 0.10 35.63 27.83
CA ASP A 8 -0.95 34.64 27.63
C ASP A 8 -2.08 35.12 26.70
N PRO A 9 -2.91 34.20 26.16
CA PRO A 9 -3.81 34.48 25.05
C PRO A 9 -5.14 35.07 25.54
N GLU A 10 -5.50 36.24 25.04
CA GLU A 10 -6.85 36.80 25.24
C GLU A 10 -7.83 36.03 24.33
N ALA A 11 -8.75 35.31 24.97
CA ALA A 11 -9.87 34.64 24.33
C ALA A 11 -10.85 35.68 23.78
N GLY A 12 -11.06 35.68 22.47
CA GLY A 12 -12.04 36.55 21.83
C GLY A 12 -12.31 36.15 20.40
N GLU A 13 -13.38 35.37 20.21
CA GLU A 13 -14.20 35.38 19.00
C GLU A 13 -13.57 34.79 17.72
N ARG A 14 -13.52 33.45 17.71
CA ARG A 14 -13.99 32.60 16.61
C ARG A 14 -14.11 33.29 15.23
N GLY A 15 -12.98 33.46 14.55
CA GLY A 15 -12.98 33.66 13.11
C GLY A 15 -13.33 32.34 12.41
N GLU A 16 -14.61 32.07 12.19
CA GLU A 16 -15.01 30.99 11.28
C GLU A 16 -14.58 31.42 9.87
N ALA A 17 -13.46 30.86 9.38
CA ALA A 17 -13.15 30.91 7.97
C ALA A 17 -14.38 30.40 7.20
N PRO A 18 -14.83 31.05 6.11
CA PRO A 18 -15.95 30.54 5.34
C PRO A 18 -15.63 29.10 4.94
N ASN A 19 -16.49 28.16 5.32
CA ASN A 19 -16.47 26.82 4.76
C ASN A 19 -16.87 26.92 3.28
N ALA A 20 -15.95 27.42 2.46
CA ALA A 20 -15.97 27.08 1.06
C ALA A 20 -15.65 25.59 1.04
N ALA A 21 -16.71 24.79 1.03
CA ALA A 21 -16.65 23.42 0.60
C ALA A 21 -16.07 23.46 -0.82
N LEU A 22 -14.74 23.44 -0.92
CA LEU A 22 -14.05 23.09 -2.13
C LEU A 22 -14.67 21.74 -2.51
N PRO A 23 -15.23 21.61 -3.73
CA PRO A 23 -15.52 20.28 -4.25
C PRO A 23 -14.24 19.47 -4.05
N GLY A 24 -14.31 18.42 -3.22
CA GLY A 24 -13.16 17.56 -2.99
C GLY A 24 -12.60 17.19 -4.36
N ALA A 25 -11.28 17.25 -4.53
CA ALA A 25 -10.66 16.92 -5.80
C ALA A 25 -11.16 15.54 -6.23
N GLU A 26 -12.04 15.50 -7.24
CA GLU A 26 -12.54 14.24 -7.78
C GLU A 26 -11.30 13.49 -8.24
N THR A 27 -11.04 12.35 -7.61
CA THR A 27 -9.92 11.52 -8.00
C THR A 27 -10.24 10.97 -9.38
N VAL A 28 -9.51 11.43 -10.39
CA VAL A 28 -9.53 10.81 -11.71
C VAL A 28 -9.07 9.36 -11.51
N GLN A 29 -10.00 8.41 -11.57
CA GLN A 29 -9.63 7.00 -11.58
C GLN A 29 -8.77 6.77 -12.82
N ALA A 30 -7.55 6.27 -12.61
CA ALA A 30 -6.73 5.77 -13.70
C ALA A 30 -7.55 4.71 -14.45
N PRO A 31 -7.54 4.72 -15.79
CA PRO A 31 -8.30 3.77 -16.58
C PRO A 31 -7.93 2.35 -16.15
N THR A 32 -8.95 1.54 -15.82
CA THR A 32 -8.80 0.13 -15.42
C THR A 32 -8.51 -0.78 -16.61
N ASN A 33 -7.93 -0.23 -17.68
CA ASN A 33 -7.65 -1.01 -18.87
C ASN A 33 -6.64 -2.10 -18.50
N ARG A 34 -7.04 -3.36 -18.69
CA ARG A 34 -6.13 -4.48 -18.54
C ARG A 34 -5.04 -4.32 -19.59
N GLU A 35 -3.78 -4.47 -19.18
CA GLU A 35 -2.67 -4.55 -20.11
C GLU A 35 -3.01 -5.61 -21.18
N SER A 36 -2.71 -5.28 -22.44
CA SER A 36 -2.90 -6.22 -23.54
C SER A 36 -2.17 -7.53 -23.21
N PRO A 37 -2.79 -8.70 -23.42
CA PRO A 37 -2.18 -9.96 -23.03
C PRO A 37 -0.82 -10.14 -23.71
N SER A 38 0.26 -10.09 -22.95
CA SER A 38 1.57 -10.57 -23.37
C SER A 38 1.45 -12.05 -23.79
N SER A 39 2.34 -12.58 -24.63
CA SER A 39 2.36 -13.99 -25.07
C SER A 39 2.37 -15.02 -23.92
N THR A 40 2.53 -14.53 -22.69
CA THR A 40 2.46 -15.21 -21.41
C THR A 40 1.05 -15.32 -20.81
N VAL A 41 -0.03 -15.18 -21.59
CA VAL A 41 -1.43 -15.18 -21.10
C VAL A 41 -1.75 -16.34 -20.16
N TRP A 42 -1.15 -17.51 -20.43
CA TRP A 42 -1.41 -18.75 -19.70
C TRP A 42 -0.34 -19.10 -18.65
N LEU A 43 0.59 -18.17 -18.35
CA LEU A 43 1.68 -18.47 -17.42
C LEU A 43 1.17 -18.65 -16.01
N MET A 44 0.18 -17.87 -15.57
CA MET A 44 -0.33 -17.99 -14.21
C MET A 44 -1.00 -19.35 -14.00
N GLU A 45 -1.71 -19.84 -15.00
CA GLU A 45 -2.29 -21.17 -15.05
C GLU A 45 -1.20 -22.23 -14.95
N ALA A 46 -0.15 -22.13 -15.78
CA ALA A 46 0.98 -23.05 -15.75
C ALA A 46 1.76 -23.01 -14.42
N ILE A 47 1.87 -21.84 -13.78
CA ILE A 47 2.49 -21.68 -12.46
C ILE A 47 1.64 -22.35 -11.38
N CYS A 48 0.32 -22.21 -11.46
CA CYS A 48 -0.62 -22.79 -10.50
C CYS A 48 -0.94 -24.27 -10.76
N GLU A 49 -0.45 -24.87 -11.85
CA GLU A 49 -0.65 -26.28 -12.14
C GLU A 49 -0.18 -27.18 -10.96
N PRO A 50 -0.99 -28.17 -10.53
CA PRO A 50 -0.67 -28.99 -9.37
C PRO A 50 0.67 -29.71 -9.47
N VAL A 51 1.10 -30.07 -10.68
CA VAL A 51 2.41 -30.68 -10.93
C VAL A 51 3.55 -29.72 -10.56
N ASN A 52 3.47 -28.46 -11.01
CA ASN A 52 4.47 -27.44 -10.72
C ASN A 52 4.54 -27.15 -9.22
N LEU A 53 3.39 -26.96 -8.57
CA LEU A 53 3.33 -26.68 -7.14
C LEU A 53 3.93 -27.80 -6.27
N ARG A 54 3.68 -29.07 -6.63
CA ARG A 54 4.31 -30.21 -5.93
C ARG A 54 5.82 -30.23 -6.08
N GLN A 55 6.33 -29.93 -7.27
CA GLN A 55 7.78 -29.84 -7.52
C GLN A 55 8.41 -28.69 -6.74
N ALA A 56 7.79 -27.50 -6.76
CA ALA A 56 8.22 -26.34 -6.00
C ALA A 56 8.27 -26.64 -4.49
N LEU A 57 7.21 -27.22 -3.93
CA LEU A 57 7.15 -27.60 -2.52
C LEU A 57 8.27 -28.57 -2.13
N LYS A 58 8.51 -29.61 -2.95
CA LYS A 58 9.60 -30.57 -2.71
C LYS A 58 10.95 -29.86 -2.66
N ARG A 59 11.19 -28.91 -3.56
CA ARG A 59 12.44 -28.15 -3.63
C ARG A 59 12.61 -27.20 -2.44
N VAL A 60 11.57 -26.47 -2.05
CA VAL A 60 11.61 -25.59 -0.88
C VAL A 60 11.94 -26.37 0.39
N LYS A 61 11.28 -27.52 0.61
CA LYS A 61 11.58 -28.41 1.74
C LYS A 61 13.02 -28.93 1.72
N ALA A 62 13.58 -29.21 0.53
CA ALA A 62 14.96 -29.67 0.40
C ALA A 62 16.00 -28.56 0.68
N ASN A 63 15.64 -27.29 0.47
CA ASN A 63 16.54 -26.15 0.68
C ASN A 63 16.83 -25.90 2.18
N LYS A 64 15.93 -26.29 3.09
CA LYS A 64 16.10 -26.14 4.56
C LYS A 64 16.50 -24.73 4.99
N GLY A 65 15.91 -23.71 4.35
CA GLY A 65 16.14 -22.31 4.70
C GLY A 65 15.60 -21.97 6.09
N ALA A 66 16.03 -20.83 6.63
CA ALA A 66 15.45 -20.28 7.85
C ALA A 66 14.00 -19.84 7.63
N ALA A 67 13.21 -19.85 8.71
CA ALA A 67 11.84 -19.36 8.70
C ALA A 67 11.75 -17.88 8.31
N GLY A 68 10.62 -17.50 7.71
CA GLY A 68 10.30 -16.10 7.44
C GLY A 68 9.90 -15.31 8.68
N VAL A 69 9.44 -14.07 8.48
CA VAL A 69 8.91 -13.20 9.56
C VAL A 69 7.65 -13.78 10.22
N ASP A 70 6.94 -14.67 9.52
CA ASP A 70 5.80 -15.43 10.03
C ASP A 70 6.20 -16.62 10.93
N GLY A 71 7.51 -16.94 11.00
CA GLY A 71 8.03 -18.04 11.81
C GLY A 71 7.70 -19.44 11.26
N MET A 72 7.17 -19.57 10.04
CA MET A 72 6.86 -20.88 9.45
C MET A 72 8.12 -21.56 8.86
N ALA A 73 8.28 -22.86 9.15
CA ALA A 73 9.38 -23.71 8.64
C ALA A 73 8.90 -25.12 8.28
#